data_AF-A0A9D6UZZ9-F1
#
_entry.id   AF-A0A9D6UZZ9-F1
#
_cell.length_a   1.000
_cell.length_b   1.000
_cell.length_c   1.000
_cell.angle_alpha   90.00
_cell.angle_beta   90.00
_cell.angle_gamma   90.00
#
_symmetry.space_group_name_H-M   'P 1'
#
loop_
_entity.id
_entity.type
_entity.pdbx_description
1 polymer ?
#
loop_
_entity_poly.entity_id
_entity_poly.type
_entity_poly.pdbx_seq_one_letter_code
_entity_poly.pdbx_strand_id
1 'polypeptide(L)'
;LPLSDFFTGKGESPFQLTSDEILTEIRLPLPWGPMSGSYQRLSFRSAVDFPIINAAASAIRGNDKIESFRLVLSAAGPAPVILREAENLIKGSTPGPDVFPKVREIAIRTAEGIIVQNSSASKDYRIKMAGVVASRATREALGLATP
;
A
#
# COMPACT_ATOMS: atom_id res chain seq x y z
N LEU A 1 -6.52 17.95 7.26
CA LEU A 1 -5.36 17.14 7.72
C LEU A 1 -4.87 16.24 6.57
N PRO A 2 -3.59 15.80 6.55
CA PRO A 2 -3.15 14.70 5.70
C PRO A 2 -4.02 13.45 5.92
N LEU A 3 -4.32 12.71 4.85
CA LEU A 3 -5.17 11.51 4.96
C LEU A 3 -4.56 10.43 5.89
N SER A 4 -3.23 10.38 6.02
CA SER A 4 -2.56 9.49 6.96
C SER A 4 -2.93 9.75 8.41
N ASP A 5 -3.22 11.00 8.75
CA ASP A 5 -3.47 11.43 10.13
C ASP A 5 -4.95 11.26 10.49
N PHE A 6 -5.79 11.03 9.48
CA PHE A 6 -7.22 10.78 9.65
C PHE A 6 -7.49 9.40 10.25
N PHE A 7 -6.61 8.43 10.02
CA PHE A 7 -6.74 7.10 10.60
C PHE A 7 -6.01 7.04 11.94
N THR A 8 -6.73 6.68 13.01
CA THR A 8 -6.15 6.65 14.37
C THR A 8 -5.32 5.40 14.64
N GLY A 9 -5.51 4.35 13.83
CA GLY A 9 -4.95 3.03 14.10
C GLY A 9 -5.66 2.26 15.23
N LYS A 10 -6.81 2.73 15.72
CA LYS A 10 -7.61 2.08 16.76
C LYS A 10 -8.92 1.55 16.17
N GLY A 11 -9.20 0.26 16.34
CA GLY A 11 -10.38 -0.36 15.71
C GLY A 11 -11.72 0.20 16.23
N GLU A 12 -11.77 0.61 17.49
CA GLU A 12 -12.94 1.18 18.16
C GLU A 12 -13.22 2.64 17.80
N SER A 13 -12.21 3.36 17.30
CA SER A 13 -12.29 4.77 16.93
C SER A 13 -11.43 5.02 15.68
N PRO A 14 -11.75 4.40 14.53
CA PRO A 14 -10.83 4.28 13.39
C PRO A 14 -10.50 5.61 12.72
N PHE A 15 -11.34 6.64 12.92
CA PHE A 15 -11.23 7.95 12.30
C PHE A 15 -11.02 9.03 13.36
N GLN A 16 -10.19 10.02 13.03
CA GLN A 16 -10.03 11.23 13.82
C GLN A 16 -11.23 12.17 13.54
N LEU A 17 -12.38 11.80 14.07
CA LEU A 17 -13.64 12.54 14.00
C LEU A 17 -14.32 12.60 15.37
N THR A 18 -14.96 13.71 15.69
CA THR A 18 -15.93 13.80 16.80
C THR A 18 -17.34 13.47 16.33
N SER A 19 -18.27 13.30 17.28
CA SER A 19 -19.66 12.92 16.99
C SER A 19 -20.47 13.96 16.19
N ASP A 20 -19.99 15.20 16.16
CA ASP A 20 -20.57 16.36 15.47
C ASP A 20 -19.87 16.70 14.15
N GLU A 21 -18.85 15.92 13.75
CA GLU A 21 -18.12 16.12 12.50
C GLU A 21 -18.59 15.16 11.40
N ILE A 22 -18.51 15.63 10.15
CA ILE A 22 -18.74 14.82 8.95
C ILE A 22 -17.63 15.08 7.92
N LEU A 23 -17.13 14.01 7.30
CA LEU A 23 -16.17 14.13 6.19
C LEU A 23 -16.90 14.70 4.96
N THR A 24 -16.53 15.91 4.54
CA THR A 24 -17.17 16.61 3.42
C THR A 24 -16.39 16.51 2.12
N GLU A 25 -15.06 16.48 2.17
CA GLU A 25 -14.22 16.48 0.97
C GLU A 25 -12.91 15.71 1.16
N ILE A 26 -12.39 15.18 0.05
CA ILE A 26 -11.03 14.65 -0.07
C ILE A 26 -10.36 15.40 -1.23
N ARG A 27 -9.23 16.04 -0.95
CA ARG A 27 -8.46 16.77 -1.96
C ARG A 27 -7.34 15.88 -2.50
N LEU A 28 -7.45 15.51 -3.77
CA LEU A 28 -6.42 14.78 -4.50
C LEU A 28 -5.64 15.77 -5.38
N PRO A 29 -4.35 16.04 -5.10
CA PRO A 29 -3.56 16.93 -5.94
C PRO A 29 -3.35 16.29 -7.31
N LEU A 30 -3.42 17.10 -8.37
CA LEU A 30 -3.03 16.66 -9.69
C LEU A 30 -1.53 16.32 -9.69
N PRO A 31 -1.12 15.24 -10.36
CA PRO A 31 0.30 14.94 -10.48
C PRO A 31 1.00 16.04 -11.28
N TRP A 32 2.21 16.37 -10.86
CA TRP A 32 3.06 17.39 -11.48
C TRP A 32 3.91 16.83 -12.63
N GLY A 33 3.82 15.53 -12.89
CA GLY A 33 4.53 14.82 -13.95
C GLY A 33 3.84 13.50 -14.31
N PRO A 34 4.43 12.69 -15.20
CA PRO A 34 3.88 11.38 -15.57
C PRO A 34 3.70 10.48 -14.36
N MET A 35 2.44 10.18 -14.05
CA MET A 35 2.06 9.35 -12.90
C MET A 35 1.54 7.99 -13.36
N SER A 36 1.95 6.96 -12.66
CA SER A 36 1.42 5.60 -12.79
C SER A 36 1.06 5.04 -11.43
N GLY A 37 0.10 4.13 -11.39
CA GLY A 37 -0.33 3.49 -10.16
C GLY A 37 -0.84 2.08 -10.39
N SER A 38 -0.89 1.30 -9.31
CA SER A 38 -1.42 -0.04 -9.31
C SER A 38 -2.14 -0.30 -7.98
N TYR A 39 -3.23 -1.06 -8.06
CA TYR A 39 -3.96 -1.53 -6.90
C TYR A 39 -4.16 -3.04 -7.01
N GLN A 40 -3.55 -3.76 -6.09
CA GLN A 40 -3.60 -5.22 -6.01
C GLN A 40 -4.55 -5.62 -4.90
N ARG A 41 -5.66 -6.25 -5.26
CA ARG A 41 -6.65 -6.79 -4.30
C ARG A 41 -6.61 -8.30 -4.32
N LEU A 42 -6.27 -8.92 -3.18
CA LEU A 42 -6.41 -10.36 -2.98
C LEU A 42 -7.65 -10.64 -2.14
N SER A 43 -8.57 -11.44 -2.68
CA SER A 43 -9.80 -11.88 -2.02
C SER A 43 -10.11 -13.33 -2.40
N PHE A 44 -11.00 -13.99 -1.65
CA PHE A 44 -11.43 -15.36 -2.00
C PHE A 44 -12.31 -15.36 -3.25
N ARG A 45 -13.12 -14.30 -3.42
CA ARG A 45 -14.04 -14.14 -4.56
C ARG A 45 -13.68 -12.89 -5.36
N SER A 46 -13.82 -12.96 -6.67
CA SER A 46 -13.42 -11.88 -7.58
C SER A 46 -14.36 -10.67 -7.59
N ALA A 47 -15.65 -10.86 -7.31
CA ALA A 47 -16.66 -9.81 -7.39
C ALA A 47 -16.80 -9.03 -6.05
N VAL A 48 -17.61 -9.56 -5.13
CA VAL A 48 -17.93 -8.93 -3.83
C VAL A 48 -17.29 -9.74 -2.72
N ASP A 49 -16.24 -9.18 -2.12
CA ASP A 49 -15.54 -9.80 -1.00
C ASP A 49 -14.67 -8.79 -0.24
N PHE A 50 -14.42 -9.08 1.04
CA PHE A 50 -13.43 -8.36 1.81
C PHE A 50 -12.03 -8.82 1.41
N PRO A 51 -11.07 -7.91 1.23
CA PRO A 51 -9.71 -8.29 0.89
C PRO A 51 -9.06 -9.09 2.04
N ILE A 52 -8.42 -10.20 1.67
CA ILE A 52 -7.48 -10.93 2.54
C ILE A 52 -6.29 -10.01 2.87
N ILE A 53 -5.78 -9.33 1.84
CA ILE A 53 -4.73 -8.31 1.89
C ILE A 53 -4.80 -7.50 0.59
N ASN A 54 -4.38 -6.23 0.62
CA ASN A 54 -4.23 -5.45 -0.59
C ASN A 54 -2.99 -4.54 -0.52
N ALA A 55 -2.55 -4.07 -1.68
CA ALA A 55 -1.52 -3.06 -1.80
C ALA A 55 -1.89 -2.02 -2.87
N ALA A 56 -1.62 -0.76 -2.57
CA ALA A 56 -1.72 0.34 -3.52
C ALA A 56 -0.33 0.96 -3.70
N ALA A 57 0.09 1.15 -4.95
CA ALA A 57 1.34 1.82 -5.29
C ALA A 57 1.06 2.97 -6.24
N SER A 58 1.79 4.07 -6.09
CA SER A 58 1.81 5.18 -7.05
C SER A 58 3.22 5.72 -7.24
N ALA A 59 3.58 6.04 -8.47
CA ALA A 59 4.86 6.60 -8.84
C ALA A 59 4.68 7.84 -9.70
N ILE A 60 5.51 8.86 -9.49
CA ILE A 60 5.71 9.99 -10.41
C ILE A 60 7.12 9.87 -10.96
N ARG A 61 7.24 9.88 -12.29
CA ARG A 61 8.51 9.73 -13.00
C ARG A 61 9.08 11.09 -13.39
N GLY A 62 10.40 11.23 -13.22
CA GLY A 62 11.19 12.33 -13.76
C GLY A 62 12.39 11.78 -14.53
N ASN A 63 12.41 11.99 -15.84
CA ASN A 63 13.43 11.45 -16.73
C ASN A 63 13.67 9.94 -16.45
N ASP A 64 14.88 9.57 -16.04
CA ASP A 64 15.27 8.17 -15.75
C ASP A 64 15.09 7.75 -14.28
N LYS A 65 14.44 8.57 -13.45
CA LYS A 65 14.30 8.35 -12.00
C LYS A 65 12.85 8.41 -11.54
N ILE A 66 12.59 7.85 -10.36
CA ILE A 66 11.30 8.00 -9.67
C ILE A 66 11.36 9.19 -8.72
N GLU A 67 10.62 10.26 -9.00
CA GLU A 67 10.64 11.47 -8.18
C GLU A 67 9.77 11.36 -6.93
N SER A 68 8.69 10.59 -7.04
CA SER A 68 7.81 10.25 -5.93
C SER A 68 7.35 8.81 -6.03
N PHE A 69 7.39 8.09 -4.90
CA PHE A 69 6.84 6.75 -4.79
C PHE A 69 6.06 6.64 -3.48
N ARG A 70 4.89 6.04 -3.54
CA ARG A 70 4.06 5.67 -2.39
C ARG A 70 3.70 4.21 -2.50
N LEU A 71 3.77 3.49 -1.39
CA LEU A 71 3.30 2.12 -1.29
C LEU A 71 2.56 1.95 0.03
N VAL A 72 1.34 1.43 -0.04
CA VAL A 72 0.45 1.27 1.10
C VAL A 72 -0.08 -0.15 1.15
N LEU A 73 -0.01 -0.78 2.33
CA LEU A 73 -0.76 -1.99 2.64
C LEU A 73 -2.07 -1.63 3.33
N SER A 74 -3.19 -2.20 2.89
CA SER A 74 -4.44 -2.15 3.66
C SER A 74 -4.97 -3.56 3.88
N ALA A 75 -6.01 -3.70 4.71
CA ALA A 75 -6.48 -5.00 5.22
C ALA A 75 -5.40 -5.80 6.00
N ALA A 76 -4.32 -5.13 6.40
CA ALA A 76 -3.25 -5.69 7.23
C ALA A 76 -3.44 -5.36 8.72
N GLY A 77 -4.08 -4.23 9.03
CA GLY A 77 -4.27 -3.76 10.39
C GLY A 77 -5.47 -2.81 10.50
N PRO A 78 -5.61 -2.10 11.63
CA PRO A 78 -6.73 -1.19 11.89
C PRO A 78 -6.71 0.08 11.03
N ALA A 79 -5.58 0.41 10.41
CA ALA A 79 -5.42 1.52 9.49
C ALA A 79 -4.56 1.12 8.28
N PRO A 80 -4.66 1.83 7.14
CA PRO A 80 -3.71 1.68 6.04
C PRO A 80 -2.28 1.99 6.49
N VAL A 81 -1.33 1.16 6.10
CA VAL A 81 0.07 1.28 6.51
C VAL A 81 0.93 1.70 5.32
N ILE A 82 1.54 2.88 5.43
CA ILE A 82 2.48 3.39 4.44
C ILE A 82 3.84 2.71 4.66
N LEU A 83 4.34 2.04 3.62
CA LEU A 83 5.65 1.39 3.62
C LEU A 83 6.77 2.39 3.32
N ARG A 84 7.05 3.29 4.27
CA ARG A 84 8.04 4.39 4.12
C ARG A 84 9.44 3.91 3.72
N GLU A 85 9.84 2.74 4.18
CA GLU A 85 11.13 2.15 3.79
C GLU A 85 11.18 1.81 2.30
N ALA A 86 10.08 1.33 1.72
CA ALA A 86 9.97 1.10 0.28
C ALA A 86 9.93 2.43 -0.50
N GLU A 87 9.28 3.47 0.04
CA GLU A 87 9.32 4.84 -0.53
C GLU A 87 10.76 5.35 -0.62
N ASN A 88 11.51 5.25 0.46
CA ASN A 88 12.90 5.71 0.53
C ASN A 88 13.84 4.89 -0.36
N LEU A 89 13.58 3.59 -0.52
CA LEU A 89 14.34 2.72 -1.41
C LEU A 89 14.19 3.12 -2.89
N ILE A 90 12.99 3.54 -3.30
CA ILE A 90 12.65 3.78 -4.71
C ILE A 90 12.81 5.26 -5.11
N LYS A 91 12.52 6.19 -4.20
CA LYS A 91 12.60 7.63 -4.50
C LYS A 91 14.03 8.02 -4.88
N GLY A 92 14.17 8.71 -6.01
CA GLY A 92 15.42 9.19 -6.56
C GLY A 92 16.27 8.12 -7.27
N SER A 93 15.82 6.87 -7.31
CA SER A 93 16.53 5.78 -7.99
C SER A 93 15.98 5.51 -9.39
N THR A 94 16.80 4.84 -10.21
CA THR A 94 16.38 4.23 -11.48
C THR A 94 15.97 2.79 -11.18
N PRO A 95 14.68 2.45 -11.23
CA PRO A 95 14.19 1.18 -10.73
C PRO A 95 14.63 0.02 -11.62
N GLY A 96 15.24 -0.99 -11.00
CA GLY A 96 15.62 -2.26 -11.62
C GLY A 96 14.85 -3.45 -11.01
N PRO A 97 14.93 -4.65 -11.63
CA PRO A 97 14.25 -5.84 -11.13
C PRO A 97 14.65 -6.28 -9.70
N ASP A 98 15.81 -5.84 -9.22
CA ASP A 98 16.34 -6.14 -7.89
C ASP A 98 15.58 -5.44 -6.75
N VAL A 99 14.76 -4.44 -7.06
CA VAL A 99 13.95 -3.72 -6.06
C VAL A 99 12.78 -4.57 -5.55
N PHE A 100 12.27 -5.50 -6.36
CA PHE A 100 11.04 -6.24 -6.06
C PHE A 100 11.18 -7.24 -4.90
N PRO A 101 12.29 -7.99 -4.76
CA PRO A 101 12.55 -8.80 -3.57
C PRO A 101 12.67 -7.95 -2.30
N LYS A 102 13.36 -6.81 -2.37
CA LYS A 102 13.54 -5.89 -1.23
C LYS A 102 12.18 -5.33 -0.75
N VAL A 103 11.33 -4.88 -1.67
CA VAL A 103 9.98 -4.41 -1.34
C VAL A 103 9.12 -5.53 -0.74
N ARG A 104 9.24 -6.75 -1.27
CA ARG A 104 8.54 -7.92 -0.73
C ARG A 104 8.94 -8.18 0.72
N GLU A 105 10.23 -8.15 1.04
CA GLU A 105 10.75 -8.34 2.41
C GLU A 105 10.27 -7.25 3.37
N ILE A 106 10.32 -5.99 2.94
CA ILE A 106 9.79 -4.85 3.71
C ILE A 106 8.32 -5.07 4.06
N ALA A 107 7.50 -5.43 3.06
CA ALA A 107 6.08 -5.66 3.26
C ALA A 107 5.78 -6.86 4.17
N ILE A 108 6.56 -7.95 4.08
CA ILE A 108 6.44 -9.12 4.98
C ILE A 108 6.76 -8.70 6.41
N ARG A 109 7.91 -8.06 6.64
CA ARG A 109 8.33 -7.63 7.98
C ARG A 109 7.31 -6.66 8.60
N THR A 110 6.79 -5.71 7.81
CA THR A 110 5.72 -4.82 8.30
C THR A 110 4.46 -5.61 8.64
N ALA A 111 4.05 -6.56 7.79
CA ALA A 111 2.88 -7.39 8.01
C ALA A 111 3.01 -8.28 9.27
N GLU A 112 4.19 -8.82 9.56
CA GLU A 112 4.46 -9.62 10.77
C GLU A 112 4.16 -8.85 12.05
N GLY A 113 4.45 -7.55 12.07
CA GLY A 113 4.24 -6.68 13.22
C GLY A 113 2.79 -6.21 13.43
N ILE A 114 1.90 -6.36 12.44
CA ILE A 114 0.55 -5.77 12.48
C ILE A 114 -0.59 -6.77 12.26
N ILE A 115 -0.35 -7.86 11.52
CA ILE A 115 -1.40 -8.82 11.16
C ILE A 115 -1.67 -9.74 12.35
N VAL A 116 -2.96 -9.87 12.68
CA VAL A 116 -3.49 -10.80 13.68
C VAL A 116 -4.42 -11.83 13.04
N GLN A 117 -4.67 -12.93 13.74
CA GLN A 117 -5.63 -13.95 13.30
C GLN A 117 -7.07 -13.49 13.55
N ASN A 118 -7.63 -12.74 12.60
CA ASN A 118 -8.99 -12.19 12.67
C ASN A 118 -9.79 -12.35 11.37
N SER A 119 -9.34 -13.24 10.48
CA SER A 119 -9.93 -13.49 9.16
C SER A 119 -10.00 -14.98 8.86
N SER A 120 -10.77 -15.37 7.85
CA SER A 120 -10.83 -16.76 7.36
C SER A 120 -9.50 -17.24 6.76
N ALA A 121 -8.67 -16.34 6.24
CA ALA A 121 -7.30 -16.65 5.85
C ALA A 121 -6.39 -16.71 7.09
N SER A 122 -5.40 -17.62 7.08
CA SER A 122 -4.42 -17.70 8.17
C SER A 122 -3.52 -16.46 8.20
N LYS A 123 -3.05 -16.11 9.41
CA LYS A 123 -2.07 -15.04 9.64
C LYS A 123 -0.85 -15.19 8.73
N ASP A 124 -0.26 -16.39 8.71
CA ASP A 124 0.96 -16.65 7.93
C ASP A 124 0.73 -16.50 6.42
N TYR A 125 -0.43 -16.94 5.93
CA TYR A 125 -0.80 -16.73 4.54
C TYR A 125 -0.91 -15.24 4.21
N ARG A 126 -1.57 -14.47 5.07
CA ARG A 126 -1.72 -13.01 4.89
C ARG A 126 -0.39 -12.28 4.90
N ILE A 127 0.51 -12.63 5.82
CA ILE A 127 1.87 -12.07 5.89
C ILE A 127 2.63 -12.35 4.59
N LYS A 128 2.65 -13.62 4.15
CA LYS A 128 3.31 -14.02 2.90
C LYS A 128 2.73 -13.27 1.70
N MET A 129 1.40 -13.14 1.65
CA MET A 129 0.71 -12.50 0.54
C MET A 129 0.86 -10.99 0.55
N ALA A 130 1.04 -10.32 1.71
CA ALA A 130 1.38 -8.90 1.79
C ALA A 130 2.62 -8.57 0.96
N GLY A 131 3.67 -9.40 1.10
CA GLY A 131 4.86 -9.29 0.26
C GLY A 131 4.59 -9.46 -1.23
N VAL A 132 3.75 -10.44 -1.61
CA VAL A 132 3.42 -10.71 -3.01
C VAL A 132 2.65 -9.53 -3.63
N VAL A 133 1.59 -9.05 -2.98
CA VAL A 133 0.76 -7.96 -3.52
C VAL A 133 1.54 -6.64 -3.57
N ALA A 134 2.38 -6.36 -2.57
CA ALA A 134 3.25 -5.17 -2.56
C ALA A 134 4.26 -5.17 -3.71
N SER A 135 4.89 -6.32 -3.95
CA SER A 135 5.86 -6.49 -5.04
C SER A 135 5.21 -6.35 -6.42
N ARG A 136 4.02 -6.94 -6.61
CA ARG A 136 3.22 -6.80 -7.85
C ARG A 136 2.77 -5.36 -8.09
N ALA A 137 2.20 -4.72 -7.07
CA ALA A 137 1.75 -3.33 -7.15
C ALA A 137 2.91 -2.40 -7.53
N THR A 138 4.08 -2.61 -6.91
CA THR A 138 5.29 -1.85 -7.22
C THR A 138 5.74 -2.07 -8.65
N ARG A 139 5.78 -3.32 -9.13
CA ARG A 139 6.17 -3.64 -10.51
C ARG A 139 5.32 -2.95 -11.55
N GLU A 140 4.00 -3.05 -11.41
CA GLU A 140 3.04 -2.41 -12.32
C GLU A 140 3.14 -0.88 -12.24
N ALA A 141 3.21 -0.31 -11.04
CA ALA A 141 3.36 1.14 -10.87
C ALA A 141 4.68 1.65 -11.46
N LEU A 142 5.75 0.86 -11.45
CA LEU A 142 7.03 1.17 -12.07
C LEU A 142 7.11 0.78 -13.55
N GLY A 143 6.02 0.29 -14.16
CA GLY A 143 5.93 -0.03 -15.59
C GLY A 143 6.99 -1.03 -16.08
N LEU A 144 7.52 -1.84 -15.17
CA LEU A 144 8.47 -2.90 -15.49
C LEU A 144 7.66 -4.15 -15.78
N ALA A 145 7.67 -4.62 -17.03
CA ALA A 145 6.79 -5.69 -17.51
C ALA A 145 6.72 -6.89 -16.55
N THR A 146 5.52 -7.45 -16.41
CA THR A 146 5.29 -8.75 -15.78
C THR A 146 5.84 -9.84 -16.71
N PRO A 147 6.67 -10.78 -16.24
CA PRO A 147 7.00 -11.96 -17.04
C PRO A 147 5.75 -12.79 -17.33
#